data_AF-A0A8J7EGN0-F1
#
_entry.id   AF-A0A8J7EGN0-F1
#
_cell.length_a   1.000
_cell.length_b   1.000
_cell.length_c   1.000
_cell.angle_alpha   90.00
_cell.angle_beta   90.00
_cell.angle_gamma   90.00
#
_symmetry.space_group_name_H-M   'P 1'
#
loop_
_entity.id
_entity.type
_entity.pdbx_description
1 polymer ?
#
loop_
_entity_poly.entity_id
_entity_poly.type
_entity_poly.pdbx_seq_one_letter_code
_entity_poly.pdbx_strand_id
1 'polypeptide(L)'
;AWVGWAVAQFMLMGSIKQNIQIRLILVGVVLVLMLVPLSTMPPFDDAIGDRVSSLFNNVQSDSSYKARTATYNENLSIALSSYLGRGLGGTLTVNETGSAVKVALDSGILDLFFTLGWVGTLPYLAGLIMLFLRQFFTFESRFDVFVAATRSITAASLVQMLFGNTAISIGGLILWGFLGVNLAAQRYYAHQKQQLVLPLAVNDQPPALHLGASGPPPLL
;
A
#
# COMPACT_ATOMS: atom_id res chain seq x y z
N ALA A 1 -6.43 -9.08 -6.64
CA ALA A 1 -6.75 -9.29 -5.22
C ALA A 1 -5.77 -10.27 -4.55
N TRP A 2 -5.73 -11.56 -4.95
CA TRP A 2 -4.87 -12.58 -4.31
C TRP A 2 -3.38 -12.23 -4.23
N VAL A 3 -2.79 -11.71 -5.31
CA VAL A 3 -1.38 -11.29 -5.32
C VAL A 3 -1.12 -10.15 -4.31
N GLY A 4 -2.02 -9.16 -4.25
CA GLY A 4 -1.90 -8.07 -3.29
C GLY A 4 -1.99 -8.54 -1.85
N TRP A 5 -2.94 -9.43 -1.56
CA TRP A 5 -3.06 -10.07 -0.25
C TRP A 5 -1.77 -10.83 0.13
N ALA A 6 -1.23 -11.65 -0.77
CA ALA A 6 0.00 -12.40 -0.52
C ALA A 6 1.19 -11.47 -0.24
N VAL A 7 1.36 -10.41 -1.04
CA VAL A 7 2.39 -9.39 -0.81
C VAL A 7 2.24 -8.74 0.57
N ALA A 8 1.02 -8.34 0.94
CA ALA A 8 0.75 -7.77 2.27
C ALA A 8 1.19 -8.73 3.37
N GLN A 9 0.83 -10.01 3.24
CA GLN A 9 1.10 -11.02 4.24
C GLN A 9 2.59 -11.28 4.40
N PHE A 10 3.33 -11.46 3.31
CA PHE A 10 4.79 -11.67 3.35
C PHE A 10 5.53 -10.46 3.93
N MET A 11 5.14 -9.24 3.53
CA MET A 11 5.74 -8.02 4.06
C MET A 11 5.46 -7.83 5.54
N LEU A 12 4.24 -8.14 5.99
CA LEU A 12 3.87 -8.07 7.39
C LEU A 12 4.68 -9.07 8.21
N MET A 13 4.76 -10.33 7.75
CA MET A 13 5.54 -11.37 8.41
C MET A 13 7.00 -10.96 8.57
N GLY A 14 7.64 -10.41 7.53
CA GLY A 14 9.03 -9.94 7.60
C GLY A 14 9.27 -8.73 8.50
N SER A 15 8.21 -8.03 8.94
CA SER A 15 8.32 -6.77 9.69
C SER A 15 7.95 -6.88 11.18
N ILE A 16 7.35 -7.98 11.62
CA ILE A 16 6.85 -8.15 13.00
C ILE A 16 7.71 -9.12 13.81
N LYS A 17 7.62 -9.05 15.15
CA LYS A 17 8.36 -9.94 16.08
C LYS A 17 7.88 -11.40 15.96
N GLN A 18 8.81 -12.33 16.17
CA GLN A 18 8.57 -13.78 16.05
C GLN A 18 7.36 -14.29 16.86
N ASN A 19 7.14 -13.78 18.07
CA ASN A 19 6.00 -14.17 18.89
C ASN A 19 4.64 -13.85 18.22
N ILE A 20 4.56 -12.72 17.51
CA ILE A 20 3.36 -12.33 16.77
C ILE A 20 3.26 -13.11 15.45
N GLN A 21 4.39 -13.38 14.79
CA GLN A 21 4.43 -14.24 13.59
C GLN A 21 3.82 -15.62 13.87
N ILE A 22 4.24 -16.28 14.95
CA ILE A 22 3.73 -17.60 15.35
C ILE A 22 2.22 -17.53 15.62
N ARG A 23 1.77 -16.47 16.32
CA ARG A 23 0.33 -16.27 16.57
C ARG A 23 -0.47 -16.11 15.29
N LEU A 24 0.02 -15.35 14.31
CA LEU A 24 -0.65 -15.19 13.00
C LEU A 24 -0.67 -16.50 12.20
N ILE A 25 0.43 -17.25 12.21
CA ILE A 25 0.48 -18.57 11.57
C ILE A 25 -0.54 -19.51 12.19
N LEU A 26 -0.62 -19.58 13.53
CA LEU A 26 -1.59 -20.40 14.23
C LEU A 26 -3.03 -20.02 13.87
N VAL A 27 -3.36 -18.73 13.83
CA VAL A 27 -4.69 -18.27 13.39
C VAL A 27 -4.97 -18.70 11.95
N GLY A 28 -3.98 -18.58 11.05
CA GLY A 28 -4.09 -19.05 9.67
C GLY A 28 -4.35 -20.56 9.56
N VAL A 29 -3.61 -21.36 10.33
CA VAL A 29 -3.80 -22.83 10.37
C VAL A 29 -5.19 -23.18 10.89
N VAL A 30 -5.65 -22.56 11.98
CA VAL A 30 -7.00 -22.80 12.51
C VAL A 30 -8.08 -22.44 11.49
N LEU A 31 -7.93 -21.31 10.78
CA LEU A 31 -8.85 -20.92 9.71
C LEU A 31 -8.87 -21.96 8.59
N VAL A 32 -7.72 -22.42 8.12
CA VAL A 32 -7.64 -23.46 7.08
C VAL A 32 -8.30 -24.76 7.55
N LEU A 33 -8.03 -25.20 8.79
CA LEU A 33 -8.65 -26.39 9.37
C LEU A 33 -10.17 -26.28 9.45
N MET A 34 -10.70 -25.08 9.71
CA MET A 34 -12.15 -24.82 9.69
C MET A 34 -12.72 -24.76 8.26
N LEU A 35 -11.94 -24.34 7.27
CA LEU A 35 -12.38 -24.22 5.88
C LEU A 35 -12.42 -25.56 5.14
N VAL A 36 -11.55 -26.51 5.47
CA VAL A 36 -11.52 -27.85 4.83
C VAL A 36 -12.86 -28.59 4.92
N PRO A 37 -13.50 -28.75 6.10
CA PRO A 37 -14.82 -29.40 6.15
C PRO A 37 -15.89 -28.59 5.43
N LEU A 38 -15.80 -27.25 5.47
CA LEU A 38 -16.73 -26.37 4.78
C LEU A 38 -16.66 -26.53 3.26
N SER A 39 -15.47 -26.75 2.68
CA SER A 39 -15.30 -26.96 1.24
C SER A 39 -15.83 -28.28 0.71
N THR A 40 -16.21 -29.20 1.59
CA THR A 40 -16.82 -30.50 1.22
C THR A 40 -18.33 -30.52 1.38
N MET A 41 -18.93 -29.42 1.86
CA MET A 41 -20.39 -29.32 2.02
C MET A 41 -21.05 -28.91 0.68
N PRO A 42 -22.18 -29.55 0.29
CA PRO A 42 -22.85 -29.33 -1.01
C PRO A 42 -23.27 -27.89 -1.39
N PRO A 43 -23.48 -26.92 -0.45
CA PRO A 43 -23.71 -25.54 -0.87
C PRO A 43 -22.44 -24.75 -1.19
N PHE A 44 -21.24 -25.28 -0.91
CA PHE A 44 -19.97 -24.55 -0.99
C PHE A 44 -18.88 -25.25 -1.82
N ASP A 45 -19.03 -26.54 -2.09
CA ASP A 45 -18.06 -27.37 -2.79
C ASP A 45 -17.80 -26.89 -4.23
N ASP A 46 -18.85 -26.64 -5.01
CA ASP A 46 -18.73 -26.16 -6.39
C ASP A 46 -18.06 -24.78 -6.43
N ALA A 47 -18.54 -23.84 -5.59
CA ALA A 47 -18.02 -22.47 -5.57
C ALA A 47 -16.55 -22.39 -5.12
N ILE A 48 -16.14 -23.20 -4.14
CA ILE A 48 -14.75 -23.24 -3.66
C ILE A 48 -13.88 -24.01 -4.65
N GLY A 49 -14.37 -25.13 -5.17
CA GLY A 49 -13.69 -25.98 -6.16
C GLY A 49 -13.36 -25.23 -7.44
N ASP A 50 -14.29 -24.44 -7.96
CA ASP A 50 -14.10 -23.60 -9.15
C ASP A 50 -13.00 -22.55 -8.94
N ARG A 51 -12.98 -21.90 -7.77
CA ARG A 51 -11.98 -20.86 -7.43
C ARG A 51 -10.58 -21.43 -7.24
N VAL A 52 -10.48 -22.59 -6.62
CA VAL A 52 -9.20 -23.31 -6.45
C VAL A 52 -8.71 -23.80 -7.82
N SER A 53 -9.59 -24.38 -8.62
CA SER A 53 -9.25 -24.87 -9.97
C SER A 53 -8.79 -23.75 -10.90
N SER A 54 -9.41 -22.57 -10.84
CA SER A 54 -8.99 -21.41 -11.64
C SER A 54 -7.62 -20.85 -11.21
N LEU A 55 -7.25 -20.99 -9.94
CA LEU A 55 -5.94 -20.60 -9.40
C LEU A 55 -4.80 -21.51 -9.88
N PHE A 56 -5.01 -22.84 -9.91
CA PHE A 56 -3.94 -23.80 -10.17
C PHE A 56 -3.85 -24.32 -11.61
N ASN A 57 -4.98 -24.51 -12.29
CA ASN A 57 -5.00 -25.28 -13.52
C ASN A 57 -5.26 -24.45 -14.78
N ASN A 58 -5.89 -23.26 -14.68
CA ASN A 58 -6.39 -22.63 -15.91
C ASN A 58 -6.63 -21.11 -15.83
N VAL A 59 -5.61 -20.37 -15.36
CA VAL A 59 -5.63 -18.88 -15.29
C VAL A 59 -6.02 -18.24 -16.64
N GLN A 60 -5.65 -18.85 -17.77
CA GLN A 60 -5.98 -18.36 -19.11
C GLN A 60 -7.43 -18.60 -19.53
N SER A 61 -8.12 -19.57 -18.92
CA SER A 61 -9.52 -19.88 -19.21
C SER A 61 -10.51 -19.08 -18.37
N ASP A 62 -10.03 -18.40 -17.33
CA ASP A 62 -10.84 -17.59 -16.43
C ASP A 62 -11.51 -16.45 -17.22
N SER A 63 -12.84 -16.37 -17.13
CA SER A 63 -13.63 -15.33 -17.81
C SER A 63 -13.17 -13.92 -17.42
N SER A 64 -12.70 -13.74 -16.17
CA SER A 64 -12.17 -12.47 -15.68
C SER A 64 -10.81 -12.12 -16.28
N TYR A 65 -9.98 -13.11 -16.62
CA TYR A 65 -8.71 -12.89 -17.31
C TYR A 65 -8.95 -12.59 -18.79
N LYS A 66 -9.76 -13.40 -19.48
CA LYS A 66 -10.08 -13.21 -20.91
C LYS A 66 -10.75 -11.87 -21.20
N ALA A 67 -11.74 -11.48 -20.38
CA ALA A 67 -12.39 -10.18 -20.52
C ALA A 67 -11.38 -9.02 -20.39
N ARG A 68 -10.44 -9.11 -19.44
CA ARG A 68 -9.39 -8.11 -19.24
C ARG A 68 -8.42 -8.05 -20.41
N THR A 69 -7.94 -9.20 -20.91
CA THR A 69 -6.97 -9.23 -22.02
C THR A 69 -7.56 -8.69 -23.32
N ALA A 70 -8.84 -8.98 -23.61
CA ALA A 70 -9.52 -8.47 -24.80
C ALA A 70 -9.62 -6.92 -24.77
N THR A 71 -10.09 -6.36 -23.66
CA THR A 71 -10.17 -4.90 -23.47
C THR A 71 -8.78 -4.24 -23.48
N TYR A 72 -7.76 -4.92 -22.95
CA TYR A 72 -6.37 -4.45 -22.98
C TYR A 72 -5.89 -4.28 -24.43
N ASN A 73 -6.05 -5.31 -25.27
CA ASN A 73 -5.56 -5.29 -26.66
C ASN A 73 -6.24 -4.21 -27.52
N GLU A 74 -7.53 -3.98 -27.31
CA GLU A 74 -8.29 -2.99 -28.08
C GLU A 74 -7.94 -1.54 -27.71
N ASN A 75 -7.63 -1.28 -26.43
CA ASN A 75 -7.48 0.08 -25.92
C ASN A 75 -6.03 0.49 -25.61
N LEU A 76 -5.09 -0.46 -25.60
CA LEU A 76 -3.67 -0.19 -25.30
C LEU A 76 -3.05 0.80 -26.29
N SER A 77 -3.32 0.65 -27.58
CA SER A 77 -2.77 1.54 -28.62
C SER A 77 -3.30 2.97 -28.45
N ILE A 78 -4.56 3.13 -28.07
CA ILE A 78 -5.20 4.44 -27.89
C ILE A 78 -4.69 5.12 -26.62
N ALA A 79 -4.55 4.36 -25.52
CA ALA A 79 -4.03 4.87 -24.25
C ALA A 79 -2.56 5.30 -24.35
N LEU A 80 -1.71 4.53 -25.04
CA LEU A 80 -0.28 4.82 -25.16
C LEU A 80 0.07 5.88 -26.22
N SER A 81 -0.79 6.10 -27.21
CA SER A 81 -0.56 7.14 -28.24
C SER A 81 -1.01 8.54 -27.81
N SER A 82 -1.79 8.67 -26.73
CA SER A 82 -2.29 9.95 -26.24
C SER A 82 -1.25 10.66 -25.36
N TYR A 83 -0.59 11.69 -25.90
CA TYR A 83 0.39 12.49 -25.15
C TYR A 83 -0.27 13.34 -24.06
N LEU A 84 -1.38 13.98 -24.40
CA LEU A 84 -2.29 14.66 -23.47
C LEU A 84 -3.49 13.76 -23.20
N GLY A 85 -3.82 13.57 -21.93
CA GLY A 85 -4.94 12.73 -21.51
C GLY A 85 -6.30 13.32 -21.88
N ARG A 86 -7.32 12.47 -21.84
CA ARG A 86 -8.71 12.84 -22.20
C ARG A 86 -9.48 13.44 -21.02
N GLY A 87 -8.86 13.57 -19.85
CA GLY A 87 -9.46 14.11 -18.63
C GLY A 87 -10.37 13.13 -17.91
N LEU A 88 -10.76 13.47 -16.67
CA LEU A 88 -11.55 12.60 -15.78
C LEU A 88 -12.96 12.26 -16.31
N GLY A 89 -13.48 13.06 -17.26
CA GLY A 89 -14.77 12.82 -17.93
C GLY A 89 -14.66 12.16 -19.32
N GLY A 90 -13.44 11.95 -19.83
CA GLY A 90 -13.20 11.42 -21.18
C GLY A 90 -13.36 9.91 -21.33
N THR A 91 -13.67 9.20 -20.24
CA THR A 91 -13.95 7.76 -20.25
C THR A 91 -15.31 7.41 -20.85
N LEU A 92 -16.15 8.37 -21.18
CA LEU A 92 -17.41 8.17 -21.89
C LEU A 92 -17.17 8.25 -23.41
N THR A 93 -17.19 7.12 -24.09
CA THR A 93 -17.16 7.05 -25.56
C THR A 93 -18.55 6.75 -26.10
N VAL A 94 -18.91 7.33 -27.23
CA VAL A 94 -20.22 7.07 -27.86
C VAL A 94 -20.11 5.78 -28.67
N ASN A 95 -20.90 4.77 -28.32
CA ASN A 95 -21.00 3.54 -29.12
C ASN A 95 -21.70 3.81 -30.45
N GLU A 96 -21.63 2.86 -31.39
CA GLU A 96 -22.30 2.90 -32.70
C GLU A 96 -23.82 3.18 -32.61
N THR A 97 -24.42 2.92 -31.44
CA THR A 97 -25.83 3.19 -31.12
C THR A 97 -26.11 4.59 -30.54
N GLY A 98 -25.12 5.50 -30.53
CA GLY A 98 -25.28 6.85 -29.99
C GLY A 98 -25.32 6.93 -28.46
N SER A 99 -25.10 5.82 -27.75
CA SER A 99 -25.11 5.76 -26.29
C SER A 99 -23.71 6.01 -25.72
N ALA A 100 -23.61 6.87 -24.71
CA ALA A 100 -22.37 7.08 -23.97
C ALA A 100 -22.03 5.84 -23.13
N VAL A 101 -21.04 5.08 -23.57
CA VAL A 101 -20.52 3.90 -22.89
C VAL A 101 -19.21 4.27 -22.21
N LYS A 102 -19.13 3.98 -20.91
CA LYS A 102 -17.88 4.14 -20.18
C LYS A 102 -16.90 3.07 -20.66
N VAL A 103 -15.77 3.47 -21.25
CA VAL A 103 -14.64 2.57 -21.48
C VAL A 103 -14.09 2.20 -20.11
N ALA A 104 -14.58 1.08 -19.58
CA ALA A 104 -14.09 0.53 -18.32
C ALA A 104 -12.73 -0.12 -18.58
N LEU A 105 -11.67 0.68 -18.47
CA LEU A 105 -10.32 0.16 -18.42
C LEU A 105 -10.11 -0.45 -17.04
N ASP A 106 -10.28 -1.78 -16.94
CA ASP A 106 -10.04 -2.56 -15.71
C ASP A 106 -8.55 -2.63 -15.30
N SER A 107 -7.71 -1.70 -15.78
CA SER A 107 -6.29 -1.60 -15.47
C SER A 107 -5.97 -0.21 -14.95
N GLY A 108 -5.53 -0.11 -13.68
CA GLY A 108 -5.30 1.17 -13.02
C GLY A 108 -4.25 2.05 -13.71
N ILE A 109 -3.21 1.43 -14.25
CA ILE A 109 -2.17 2.15 -14.99
C ILE A 109 -2.68 2.66 -16.34
N LEU A 110 -3.43 1.84 -17.08
CA LEU A 110 -3.97 2.27 -18.38
C LEU A 110 -5.00 3.38 -18.22
N ASP A 111 -5.81 3.31 -17.16
CA ASP A 111 -6.78 4.36 -16.84
C ASP A 111 -6.07 5.70 -16.53
N LEU A 112 -4.91 5.66 -15.87
CA LEU A 112 -4.06 6.84 -15.68
C LEU A 112 -3.56 7.39 -17.02
N PHE A 113 -3.00 6.55 -17.90
CA PHE A 113 -2.53 7.00 -19.22
C PHE A 113 -3.66 7.57 -20.08
N PHE A 114 -4.84 6.96 -20.04
CA PHE A 114 -5.99 7.44 -20.79
C PHE A 114 -6.51 8.79 -20.24
N THR A 115 -6.56 8.93 -18.92
CA THR A 115 -7.10 10.12 -18.25
C THR A 115 -6.12 11.30 -18.26
N LEU A 116 -4.87 11.04 -17.92
CA LEU A 116 -3.83 12.03 -17.67
C LEU A 116 -2.82 12.16 -18.82
N GLY A 117 -2.77 11.18 -19.74
CA GLY A 117 -1.75 11.11 -20.78
C GLY A 117 -0.36 10.84 -20.18
N TRP A 118 0.66 10.86 -21.03
CA TRP A 118 2.04 10.73 -20.58
C TRP A 118 2.45 11.86 -19.63
N VAL A 119 2.04 13.09 -19.95
CA VAL A 119 2.44 14.29 -19.20
C VAL A 119 1.93 14.27 -17.76
N GLY A 120 0.73 13.76 -17.50
CA GLY A 120 0.22 13.66 -16.14
C GLY A 120 0.52 12.33 -15.46
N THR A 121 0.58 11.22 -16.20
CA THR A 121 0.83 9.88 -15.61
C THR A 121 2.25 9.74 -15.09
N LEU A 122 3.25 10.24 -15.81
CA LEU A 122 4.64 10.15 -15.38
C LEU A 122 4.92 10.85 -14.03
N PRO A 123 4.61 12.15 -13.84
CA PRO A 123 4.84 12.81 -12.56
C PRO A 123 3.96 12.21 -11.45
N TYR A 124 2.74 11.76 -11.77
CA TYR A 124 1.86 11.09 -10.81
C TYR A 124 2.49 9.78 -10.29
N LEU A 125 2.91 8.90 -11.19
CA LEU A 125 3.56 7.64 -10.82
C LEU A 125 4.91 7.88 -10.14
N ALA A 126 5.68 8.86 -10.61
CA ALA A 126 6.95 9.22 -9.98
C ALA A 126 6.76 9.68 -8.53
N GLY A 127 5.78 10.56 -8.28
CA GLY A 127 5.44 11.01 -6.93
C GLY A 127 4.96 9.86 -6.04
N LEU A 128 4.11 8.98 -6.59
CA LEU A 128 3.61 7.80 -5.88
C LEU A 128 4.74 6.83 -5.50
N ILE A 129 5.66 6.56 -6.44
CA ILE A 129 6.84 5.73 -6.21
C ILE A 129 7.76 6.38 -5.17
N MET A 130 8.01 7.70 -5.25
CA MET A 130 8.80 8.41 -4.23
C MET A 130 8.20 8.27 -2.83
N LEU A 131 6.88 8.48 -2.70
CA LEU A 131 6.18 8.32 -1.43
C LEU A 131 6.30 6.89 -0.91
N PHE A 132 6.18 5.91 -1.79
CA PHE A 132 6.32 4.52 -1.43
C PHE A 132 7.75 4.16 -0.99
N LEU A 133 8.76 4.53 -1.77
CA LEU A 133 10.16 4.28 -1.45
C LEU A 133 10.56 4.89 -0.11
N ARG A 134 10.08 6.12 0.17
CA ARG A 134 10.29 6.77 1.46
C ARG A 134 9.82 5.91 2.65
N GLN A 135 8.79 5.07 2.49
CA GLN A 135 8.30 4.15 3.53
C GLN A 135 9.22 2.97 3.85
N PHE A 136 10.11 2.60 2.93
CA PHE A 136 11.07 1.50 3.15
C PHE A 136 12.39 1.99 3.70
N PHE A 137 12.80 3.20 3.33
CA PHE A 137 14.08 3.76 3.76
C PHE A 137 14.08 4.34 5.18
N THR A 138 12.93 4.41 5.86
CA THR A 138 12.84 4.84 7.25
C THR A 138 12.91 3.65 8.21
N PHE A 139 13.99 3.58 8.99
CA PHE A 139 14.22 2.51 9.96
C PHE A 139 13.62 2.77 11.35
N GLU A 140 13.16 3.99 11.61
CA GLU A 140 12.79 4.46 12.96
C GLU A 140 11.53 3.80 13.54
N SER A 141 10.78 3.05 12.73
CA SER A 141 9.52 2.41 13.13
C SER A 141 9.48 0.90 12.82
N ARG A 142 10.65 0.26 12.67
CA ARG A 142 10.75 -1.13 12.17
C ARG A 142 10.00 -2.17 13.02
N PHE A 143 9.74 -1.90 14.30
CA PHE A 143 9.12 -2.85 15.23
C PHE A 143 7.72 -2.46 15.70
N ASP A 144 7.15 -1.37 15.19
CA ASP A 144 5.76 -1.03 15.45
C ASP A 144 4.85 -1.87 14.54
N VAL A 145 4.01 -2.70 15.15
CA VAL A 145 3.09 -3.61 14.45
C VAL A 145 2.08 -2.83 13.62
N PHE A 146 1.62 -1.67 14.10
CA PHE A 146 0.66 -0.84 13.37
C PHE A 146 1.30 -0.23 12.12
N VAL A 147 2.53 0.28 12.23
CA VAL A 147 3.27 0.82 11.08
C VAL A 147 3.67 -0.28 10.09
N ALA A 148 4.05 -1.46 10.59
CA ALA A 148 4.29 -2.63 9.75
C ALA A 148 3.03 -3.02 8.96
N ALA A 149 1.85 -2.99 9.58
CA ALA A 149 0.57 -3.28 8.93
C ALA A 149 0.20 -2.23 7.89
N THR A 150 0.27 -0.94 8.23
CA THR A 150 -0.09 0.15 7.30
C THR A 150 0.84 0.20 6.08
N ARG A 151 2.15 -0.04 6.27
CA ARG A 151 3.12 -0.20 5.18
C ARG A 151 2.78 -1.39 4.27
N SER A 152 2.42 -2.53 4.86
CA SER A 152 2.08 -3.74 4.11
C SER A 152 0.80 -3.57 3.29
N ILE A 153 -0.21 -2.89 3.84
CA ILE A 153 -1.46 -2.54 3.14
C ILE A 153 -1.20 -1.57 1.99
N THR A 154 -0.33 -0.59 2.19
CA THR A 154 0.04 0.38 1.14
C THR A 154 0.75 -0.32 -0.02
N ALA A 155 1.70 -1.22 0.29
CA ALA A 155 2.39 -2.02 -0.72
C ALA A 155 1.44 -2.95 -1.50
N ALA A 156 0.53 -3.62 -0.78
CA ALA A 156 -0.49 -4.45 -1.39
C ALA A 156 -1.41 -3.67 -2.33
N SER A 157 -1.76 -2.44 -1.97
CA SER A 157 -2.63 -1.57 -2.77
C SER A 157 -1.94 -1.10 -4.05
N LEU A 158 -0.62 -0.86 -3.99
CA LEU A 158 0.19 -0.52 -5.17
C LEU A 158 0.37 -1.71 -6.11
N VAL A 159 0.64 -2.91 -5.59
CA VAL A 159 0.71 -4.12 -6.43
C VAL A 159 -0.63 -4.38 -7.09
N GLN A 160 -1.75 -4.14 -6.40
CA GLN A 160 -3.07 -4.27 -6.98
C GLN A 160 -3.36 -3.23 -8.07
N MET A 161 -2.71 -2.06 -8.02
CA MET A 161 -2.83 -1.02 -9.05
C MET A 161 -2.39 -1.50 -10.44
N LEU A 162 -1.48 -2.48 -10.49
CA LEU A 162 -1.03 -3.10 -11.74
C LEU A 162 -2.15 -3.87 -12.45
N PHE A 163 -3.11 -4.38 -11.68
CA PHE A 163 -4.17 -5.27 -12.17
C PHE A 163 -5.57 -4.62 -12.16
N GLY A 164 -5.70 -3.39 -11.66
CA GLY A 164 -6.98 -2.68 -11.53
C GLY A 164 -6.81 -1.27 -10.98
N ASN A 165 -7.80 -0.40 -11.16
CA ASN A 165 -7.70 0.96 -10.61
C ASN A 165 -7.98 0.97 -9.10
N THR A 166 -6.91 1.01 -8.30
CA THR A 166 -6.96 1.16 -6.84
C THR A 166 -6.74 2.60 -6.38
N ALA A 167 -6.60 3.57 -7.28
CA ALA A 167 -6.35 4.97 -6.93
C ALA A 167 -7.64 5.77 -6.65
N ILE A 168 -8.80 5.22 -7.03
CA ILE A 168 -10.12 5.90 -6.97
C ILE A 168 -11.10 5.07 -6.12
N SER A 169 -12.18 5.69 -5.66
CA SER A 169 -13.25 5.05 -4.88
C SER A 169 -12.72 4.43 -3.58
N ILE A 170 -13.24 3.26 -3.18
CA ILE A 170 -12.86 2.54 -1.96
C ILE A 170 -11.38 2.13 -2.02
N GLY A 171 -10.87 1.73 -3.18
CA GLY A 171 -9.45 1.43 -3.37
C GLY A 171 -8.57 2.65 -3.05
N GLY A 172 -8.98 3.82 -3.55
CA GLY A 172 -8.29 5.08 -3.30
C GLY A 172 -8.29 5.47 -1.82
N LEU A 173 -9.41 5.28 -1.12
CA LEU A 173 -9.49 5.52 0.33
C LEU A 173 -8.50 4.65 1.10
N ILE A 174 -8.36 3.38 0.73
CA ILE A 174 -7.37 2.48 1.34
C ILE A 174 -5.95 2.95 0.99
N LEU A 175 -5.64 3.16 -0.29
CA LEU A 175 -4.30 3.57 -0.72
C LEU A 175 -3.87 4.86 -0.04
N TRP A 176 -4.65 5.94 -0.19
CA TRP A 176 -4.30 7.26 0.33
C TRP A 176 -4.42 7.33 1.85
N GLY A 177 -5.40 6.66 2.46
CA GLY A 177 -5.58 6.62 3.90
C GLY A 177 -4.39 5.96 4.60
N PHE A 178 -4.00 4.76 4.17
CA PHE A 178 -2.88 4.05 4.78
C PHE A 178 -1.52 4.68 4.44
N LEU A 179 -1.38 5.26 3.26
CA LEU A 179 -0.18 6.04 2.91
C LEU A 179 -0.02 7.28 3.81
N GLY A 180 -1.12 8.01 4.05
CA GLY A 180 -1.14 9.16 4.96
C GLY A 180 -0.84 8.79 6.41
N VAL A 181 -1.45 7.71 6.91
CA VAL A 181 -1.18 7.18 8.26
C VAL A 181 0.30 6.81 8.42
N ASN A 182 0.90 6.16 7.41
CA ASN A 182 2.30 5.75 7.48
C ASN A 182 3.25 6.97 7.47
N LEU A 183 2.96 8.00 6.66
CA LEU A 183 3.72 9.26 6.67
C LEU A 183 3.59 10.01 8.01
N ALA A 184 2.40 10.01 8.61
CA ALA A 184 2.17 10.61 9.92
C ALA A 184 2.97 9.87 11.00
N ALA A 185 2.99 8.53 10.96
CA ALA A 185 3.78 7.72 11.87
C ALA A 185 5.29 8.02 11.74
N GLN A 186 5.82 8.16 10.52
CA GLN A 186 7.22 8.55 10.32
C GLN A 186 7.55 9.90 10.97
N ARG A 187 6.68 10.90 10.79
CA ARG A 187 6.88 12.21 11.43
C ARG A 187 6.82 12.11 12.95
N TYR A 188 5.89 11.32 13.49
CA TYR A 188 5.76 11.08 14.92
C TYR A 188 7.05 10.47 15.51
N TYR A 189 7.57 9.39 14.91
CA TYR A 189 8.79 8.75 15.38
C TYR A 189 10.03 9.65 15.26
N ALA A 190 10.13 10.42 14.18
CA ALA A 190 11.21 11.40 14.01
C ALA A 190 11.19 12.49 15.10
N HIS A 191 10.00 13.02 15.42
CA HIS A 191 9.84 14.01 16.50
C HIS A 191 10.12 13.40 17.88
N GLN A 192 9.64 12.19 18.15
CA GLN A 192 9.87 11.51 19.42
C GLN A 192 11.37 11.28 19.66
N LYS A 193 12.11 10.88 18.62
CA LYS A 193 13.56 10.72 18.70
C LYS A 193 14.28 12.05 18.97
N GLN A 194 13.88 13.14 18.32
CA GLN A 194 14.44 14.47 18.59
C GLN A 194 14.19 14.90 20.04
N GLN A 195 12.98 14.67 20.57
CA GLN A 195 12.64 14.97 21.97
C GLN A 195 13.39 14.12 22.98
N LEU A 196 13.77 12.89 22.65
CA LEU A 196 14.57 12.02 23.51
C LEU A 196 16.05 12.41 23.54
N VAL A 197 16.58 13.00 22.46
CA VAL A 197 18.00 13.42 22.37
C VAL A 197 18.24 14.75 23.09
N LEU A 198 17.27 15.67 23.10
CA LEU A 198 17.39 17.00 23.73
C LEU A 198 17.71 16.97 25.25
N PRO A 199 17.08 16.13 26.09
CA PRO A 199 17.37 16.03 27.51
C PRO A 199 18.74 15.41 27.81
N LEU A 200 19.23 14.50 26.96
CA LEU A 200 20.54 13.86 27.15
C LEU A 200 21.67 14.86 26.88
N ALA A 201 21.54 15.70 25.85
CA ALA A 201 22.51 16.75 25.54
C ALA A 201 22.58 17.84 26.63
N VAL A 202 21.49 18.10 27.35
CA VAL A 202 21.45 19.06 28.47
C VAL A 202 22.08 18.50 29.75
N ASN A 203 22.04 17.17 29.93
CA ASN A 203 22.57 16.52 31.14
C ASN A 203 24.07 16.16 31.05
N ASP A 204 24.64 16.20 29.84
CA ASP A 204 26.09 15.99 29.59
C ASP A 204 26.92 17.28 29.69
N GLN A 205 26.32 18.41 30.10
CA GLN A 205 27.09 19.59 30.45
C GLN A 205 27.83 19.33 31.78
N PRO A 206 29.18 19.36 31.82
CA PRO A 206 29.92 19.15 33.06
C PRO A 206 29.45 20.19 34.09
N PRO A 207 29.31 19.81 35.37
CA PRO A 207 28.84 20.74 36.39
C PRO A 207 29.72 21.97 36.34
N ALA A 208 29.09 23.13 36.10
CA ALA A 208 29.77 24.41 36.16
C ALA A 208 30.51 24.47 37.50
N LEU A 209 31.83 24.45 37.42
CA LEU A 209 32.72 24.49 38.57
C LEU A 209 32.48 25.85 39.23
N HIS A 210 31.56 25.89 40.18
CA HIS A 210 31.37 27.01 41.07
C HIS A 210 32.64 27.11 41.91
N LEU A 211 33.65 27.79 41.35
CA LEU A 211 34.78 28.33 42.09
C LEU A 211 34.17 29.24 43.16
N GLY A 212 34.10 28.71 44.38
CA GLY A 212 33.73 29.46 45.56
C GLY A 212 34.68 30.64 45.70
N ALA A 213 34.22 31.82 45.34
CA ALA A 213 34.83 33.07 45.75
C ALA A 213 34.57 33.21 47.26
N SER A 214 35.49 32.70 48.07
CA SER A 214 35.61 33.05 49.48
C SER A 214 35.84 34.55 49.58
N GLY A 215 34.81 35.30 49.95
CA GLY A 215 34.94 36.73 50.29
C GLY A 215 35.87 36.91 51.50
N PRO A 216 36.66 38.00 51.56
CA PRO A 216 37.50 38.28 52.72
C PRO A 216 36.63 38.74 53.91
N PRO A 217 37.05 38.44 55.16
CA PRO A 217 36.29 38.81 56.36
C PRO A 217 36.33 40.33 56.60
N PRO A 218 35.32 40.88 57.31
CA PRO A 218 35.27 42.31 57.62
C PRO A 218 36.33 42.65 58.67
N LEU A 219 37.12 43.70 58.38
CA LEU A 219 37.96 44.37 59.37
C LEU A 219 37.12 45.44 60.09
N LEU A 220 37.29 45.48 61.41
CA LEU A 220 36.85 46.54 62.34
C LEU A 220 37.26 47.94 61.85
#